data_AF-A0AAU6CR26-F1
#
_entry.id   AF-A0AAU6CR26-F1
#
_cell.length_a   1.000
_cell.length_b   1.000
_cell.length_c   1.000
_cell.angle_alpha   90.00
_cell.angle_beta   90.00
_cell.angle_gamma   90.00
#
_symmetry.space_group_name_H-M   'P 1'
#
loop_
_entity.id
_entity.type
_entity.pdbx_description
1 polymer ?
#
loop_
_entity_poly.entity_id
_entity_poly.type
_entity_poly.pdbx_seq_one_letter_code
_entity_poly.pdbx_strand_id
1 'polypeptide(L)'
;MTTVSSPLAGRAVGLDQVPDPVFSGAMVGPGTAVDPLREQTDAVSPVDGVIVSLHPHAFVVVDDEGHGVLTHLGVDTVQLNGEGFELLAAKGDSVVRGQGIVRWNPASVEAAGKSPVCPVIALEATGAALSEVIDAGDIVAGDTLFNWK
;
A
#
# COMPACT_ATOMS: atom_id res chain seq x y z
N MET A 1 -12.10 14.79 3.42
CA MET A 1 -12.20 13.42 3.95
C MET A 1 -11.82 12.47 2.85
N THR A 2 -10.72 11.76 3.06
CA THR A 2 -10.08 10.91 2.07
C THR A 2 -10.43 9.45 2.35
N THR A 3 -11.16 8.83 1.44
CA THR A 3 -11.33 7.36 1.46
C THR A 3 -10.09 6.72 0.85
N VAL A 4 -9.44 5.84 1.60
CA VAL A 4 -8.28 5.09 1.12
C VAL A 4 -8.75 3.70 0.72
N SER A 5 -8.64 3.37 -0.57
CA SER A 5 -9.01 2.05 -1.07
C SER A 5 -7.85 1.08 -1.06
N SER A 6 -8.15 -0.21 -1.10
CA SER A 6 -7.16 -1.25 -1.21
C SER A 6 -6.41 -1.15 -2.55
N PRO A 7 -5.07 -1.12 -2.54
CA PRO A 7 -4.27 -1.15 -3.75
C PRO A 7 -4.20 -2.56 -4.38
N LEU A 8 -4.69 -3.60 -3.67
CA LEU A 8 -4.50 -5.01 -4.01
C LEU A 8 -5.74 -5.85 -3.64
N ALA A 9 -5.92 -6.98 -4.30
CA ALA A 9 -6.84 -8.02 -3.84
C ALA A 9 -6.12 -9.01 -2.90
N GLY A 10 -6.83 -9.55 -1.92
CA GLY A 10 -6.29 -10.48 -0.93
C GLY A 10 -7.06 -10.42 0.37
N ARG A 11 -6.33 -10.43 1.48
CA ARG A 11 -6.91 -10.34 2.83
C ARG A 11 -6.41 -9.08 3.53
N ALA A 12 -7.32 -8.27 4.05
CA ALA A 12 -6.96 -7.21 4.97
C ALA A 12 -6.39 -7.84 6.26
N VAL A 13 -5.27 -7.31 6.73
CA VAL A 13 -4.62 -7.70 7.98
C VAL A 13 -4.19 -6.43 8.73
N GLY A 14 -4.38 -6.40 10.04
CA GLY A 14 -3.94 -5.29 10.87
C GLY A 14 -2.42 -5.05 10.78
N LEU A 15 -2.00 -3.82 11.09
CA LEU A 15 -0.56 -3.48 11.09
C LEU A 15 0.24 -4.36 12.07
N ASP A 16 -0.36 -4.79 13.17
CA ASP A 16 0.23 -5.70 14.15
C ASP A 16 0.67 -7.06 13.57
N GLN A 17 0.11 -7.45 12.42
CA GLN A 17 0.49 -8.67 11.69
C GLN A 17 1.63 -8.45 10.68
N VAL A 18 2.08 -7.20 10.48
CA VAL A 18 3.20 -6.91 9.57
C VAL A 18 4.52 -7.29 10.25
N PRO A 19 5.38 -8.13 9.62
CA PRO A 19 6.63 -8.61 10.22
C PRO A 19 7.77 -7.57 10.15
N ASP A 20 7.46 -6.32 10.50
CA ASP A 20 8.39 -5.21 10.60
C ASP A 20 7.93 -4.29 11.74
N PRO A 21 8.76 -4.04 12.77
CA PRO A 21 8.42 -3.14 13.87
C PRO A 21 8.06 -1.72 13.43
N VAL A 22 8.65 -1.20 12.36
CA VAL A 22 8.40 0.14 11.82
C VAL A 22 6.94 0.28 11.38
N PHE A 23 6.39 -0.76 10.75
CA PHE A 23 4.99 -0.79 10.33
C PHE A 23 4.06 -1.27 11.46
N SER A 24 4.39 -2.36 12.15
CA SER A 24 3.52 -2.93 13.20
C SER A 24 3.41 -2.06 14.45
N GLY A 25 4.42 -1.23 14.72
CA GLY A 25 4.37 -0.19 15.74
C GLY A 25 3.73 1.13 15.27
N ALA A 26 3.22 1.19 14.02
CA ALA A 26 2.68 2.40 13.40
C ALA A 26 3.63 3.62 13.47
N MET A 27 4.95 3.39 13.43
CA MET A 27 5.95 4.47 13.59
C MET A 27 5.96 5.44 12.40
N VAL A 28 5.58 4.97 11.21
CA VAL A 28 5.46 5.78 9.98
C VAL A 28 4.12 6.52 9.92
N GLY A 29 3.11 5.99 10.60
CA GLY A 29 1.73 6.46 10.58
C GLY A 29 0.74 5.32 10.82
N PRO A 30 -0.52 5.62 11.13
CA PRO A 30 -1.59 4.63 11.26
C PRO A 30 -2.05 4.14 9.88
N GLY A 31 -2.76 3.01 9.86
CA GLY A 31 -3.26 2.41 8.62
C GLY A 31 -3.64 0.95 8.83
N THR A 32 -3.50 0.17 7.77
CA THR A 32 -3.70 -1.29 7.77
C THR A 32 -2.73 -1.93 6.78
N ALA A 33 -2.81 -3.24 6.59
CA ALA A 33 -2.03 -3.95 5.59
C ALA A 33 -2.90 -4.94 4.79
N VAL A 34 -2.36 -5.39 3.67
CA VAL A 34 -3.00 -6.38 2.81
C VAL A 34 -2.04 -7.54 2.62
N ASP A 35 -2.48 -8.76 2.90
CA ASP A 35 -1.81 -10.00 2.45
C ASP A 35 -2.37 -10.36 1.06
N PRO A 36 -1.62 -10.10 -0.02
CA PRO A 36 -2.16 -10.17 -1.38
C PRO A 36 -2.28 -11.61 -1.88
N LEU A 37 -3.12 -11.81 -2.90
CA LEU A 37 -3.15 -13.08 -3.64
C LEU A 37 -1.77 -13.37 -4.26
N ARG A 38 -1.36 -14.65 -4.25
CA ARG A 38 -0.06 -15.12 -4.76
C ARG A 38 -0.06 -15.26 -6.28
N GLU A 39 -0.36 -14.17 -6.98
CA GLU A 39 -0.40 -14.09 -8.44
C GLU A 39 0.13 -12.74 -8.94
N GLN A 40 0.54 -12.69 -10.22
CA GLN A 40 0.97 -11.43 -10.80
C GLN A 40 -0.20 -10.43 -10.82
N THR A 41 0.05 -9.22 -10.33
CA THR A 41 -0.98 -8.19 -10.20
C THR A 41 -0.38 -6.79 -10.28
N ASP A 42 -1.24 -5.81 -10.52
CA ASP A 42 -0.91 -4.40 -10.49
C ASP A 42 -1.31 -3.84 -9.13
N ALA A 43 -0.36 -3.28 -8.39
CA ALA A 43 -0.66 -2.42 -7.27
C ALA A 43 -1.20 -1.10 -7.80
N VAL A 44 -2.45 -0.79 -7.43
CA VAL A 44 -3.17 0.38 -7.94
C VAL A 44 -3.12 1.55 -6.96
N SER A 45 -3.38 2.77 -7.45
CA SER A 45 -3.48 3.95 -6.60
C SER A 45 -4.64 3.80 -5.61
N PRO A 46 -4.41 4.02 -4.30
CA PRO A 46 -5.46 3.93 -3.28
C PRO A 46 -6.33 5.20 -3.19
N VAL A 47 -5.87 6.30 -3.80
CA VAL A 47 -6.55 7.61 -3.82
C VAL A 47 -6.36 8.27 -5.19
N ASP A 48 -7.20 9.26 -5.50
CA ASP A 48 -6.91 10.22 -6.57
C ASP A 48 -5.79 11.15 -6.08
N GLY A 49 -4.87 11.58 -6.96
CA GLY A 49 -3.82 12.50 -6.54
C GLY A 49 -2.59 12.52 -7.43
N VAL A 50 -1.46 12.90 -6.83
CA VAL A 50 -0.16 12.98 -7.49
C VAL A 50 0.83 12.03 -6.84
N ILE A 51 1.58 11.27 -7.64
CA ILE A 51 2.66 10.42 -7.16
C ILE A 51 3.86 11.29 -6.74
N VAL A 52 4.07 11.46 -5.44
CA VAL A 52 5.17 12.30 -4.91
C VAL A 52 6.46 11.51 -4.64
N SER A 53 6.34 10.19 -4.49
CA SER A 53 7.46 9.25 -4.35
C SER A 53 7.13 7.95 -5.07
N LEU A 54 8.09 7.43 -5.83
CA LEU A 54 7.95 6.17 -6.55
C LEU A 54 9.27 5.41 -6.53
N HIS A 55 9.24 4.22 -5.96
CA HIS A 55 10.28 3.21 -5.98
C HIS A 55 9.67 1.90 -6.48
N PRO A 56 10.47 0.94 -6.98
CA PRO A 56 9.95 -0.34 -7.45
C PRO A 56 9.04 -1.06 -6.45
N HIS A 57 9.32 -0.97 -5.15
CA HIS A 57 8.58 -1.67 -4.10
C HIS A 57 7.67 -0.75 -3.28
N ALA A 58 7.60 0.56 -3.54
CA ALA A 58 6.82 1.47 -2.71
C ALA A 58 6.47 2.76 -3.45
N PHE A 59 5.29 3.31 -3.19
CA PHE A 59 4.88 4.58 -3.74
C PHE A 59 4.04 5.39 -2.75
N VAL A 60 4.07 6.71 -2.92
CA VAL A 60 3.26 7.64 -2.14
C VAL A 60 2.43 8.49 -3.09
N VAL A 61 1.12 8.49 -2.88
CA VAL A 61 0.18 9.37 -3.58
C VAL A 61 -0.36 10.39 -2.59
N VAL A 62 -0.31 11.66 -2.97
CA VAL A 62 -0.88 12.77 -2.18
C VAL A 62 -2.12 13.26 -2.91
N ASP A 63 -3.25 13.28 -2.22
CA ASP A 63 -4.51 13.78 -2.76
C ASP A 63 -4.57 15.33 -2.76
N ASP A 64 -5.72 15.89 -3.16
CA ASP A 64 -5.94 17.34 -3.21
C ASP A 64 -6.09 17.99 -1.83
N GLU A 65 -6.39 17.21 -0.79
CA GLU A 65 -6.43 17.64 0.62
C GLU A 65 -5.03 17.66 1.26
N GLY A 66 -4.01 17.10 0.58
CA GLY A 66 -2.64 17.03 1.07
C GLY A 66 -2.35 15.76 1.89
N HIS A 67 -3.26 14.80 1.90
CA HIS A 67 -3.12 13.52 2.59
C HIS A 67 -2.22 12.58 1.80
N GLY A 68 -1.04 12.27 2.35
CA GLY A 68 -0.09 11.33 1.75
C GLY A 68 -0.34 9.89 2.15
N VAL A 69 -0.68 9.05 1.18
CA VAL A 69 -0.87 7.60 1.38
C VAL A 69 0.33 6.82 0.84
N LEU A 70 1.01 6.10 1.72
CA LEU A 70 2.07 5.15 1.36
C LEU A 70 1.47 3.79 1.08
N THR A 71 1.82 3.19 -0.06
CA THR A 71 1.68 1.76 -0.32
C THR A 71 3.07 1.15 -0.42
N HIS A 72 3.37 0.18 0.44
CA HIS A 72 4.64 -0.53 0.45
C HIS A 72 4.40 -2.00 0.07
N LEU A 73 5.06 -2.48 -0.98
CA LEU A 73 4.85 -3.81 -1.56
C LEU A 73 5.80 -4.83 -0.93
N GLY A 74 5.27 -5.64 -0.02
CA GLY A 74 6.05 -6.56 0.80
C GLY A 74 6.91 -5.87 1.87
N VAL A 75 7.64 -6.65 2.67
CA VAL A 75 8.62 -6.17 3.67
C VAL A 75 10.02 -6.55 3.23
N ASP A 76 11.00 -5.68 3.48
CA ASP A 76 12.41 -5.84 3.06
C ASP A 76 12.61 -5.99 1.55
N THR A 77 11.61 -5.68 0.74
CA THR A 77 11.62 -5.80 -0.73
C THR A 77 12.51 -4.78 -1.42
N VAL A 78 12.92 -3.72 -0.72
CA VAL A 78 14.02 -2.84 -1.16
C VAL A 78 15.30 -3.62 -1.47
N GLN A 79 15.56 -4.70 -0.75
CA GLN A 79 16.74 -5.54 -0.92
C GLN A 79 16.73 -6.34 -2.24
N LEU A 80 15.59 -6.40 -2.92
CA LEU A 80 15.46 -7.00 -4.26
C LEU A 80 15.96 -6.06 -5.36
N ASN A 81 16.37 -4.82 -5.03
CA ASN A 81 16.93 -3.84 -5.98
C ASN A 81 16.08 -3.62 -7.24
N GLY A 82 14.76 -3.77 -7.11
CA GLY A 82 13.79 -3.62 -8.20
C GLY A 82 13.55 -4.86 -9.05
N GLU A 83 14.25 -5.98 -8.82
CA GLU A 83 13.96 -7.23 -9.50
C GLU A 83 12.55 -7.73 -9.17
N GLY A 84 11.78 -8.07 -10.21
CA GLY A 84 10.40 -8.56 -10.08
C GLY A 84 9.33 -7.45 -9.99
N PHE A 85 9.72 -6.18 -10.10
CA PHE A 85 8.81 -5.03 -10.13
C PHE A 85 8.92 -4.27 -11.46
N GLU A 86 7.79 -3.95 -12.06
CA GLU A 86 7.67 -3.14 -13.27
C GLU A 86 6.90 -1.85 -12.92
N LEU A 87 7.52 -0.69 -13.14
CA LEU A 87 6.85 0.60 -12.92
C LEU A 87 5.91 0.90 -14.09
N LEU A 88 4.63 1.14 -13.79
CA LEU A 88 3.58 1.45 -14.78
C LEU A 88 3.28 2.96 -14.86
N ALA A 89 3.78 3.73 -13.89
CA ALA A 89 3.65 5.17 -13.79
C ALA A 89 5.00 5.82 -13.45
N ALA A 90 5.05 7.15 -13.44
CA ALA A 90 6.22 7.93 -13.05
C ALA A 90 5.93 8.86 -11.88
N LYS A 91 6.98 9.20 -11.12
CA LYS A 91 6.90 10.27 -10.13
C LYS A 91 6.47 11.58 -10.81
N GLY A 92 5.52 12.28 -10.20
CA GLY A 92 4.94 13.51 -10.71
C GLY A 92 3.67 13.31 -11.53
N ASP A 93 3.33 12.07 -11.90
CA ASP A 93 2.08 11.78 -12.61
C ASP A 93 0.87 12.05 -11.71
N SER A 94 -0.18 12.60 -12.32
CA SER A 94 -1.52 12.61 -11.74
C SER A 94 -2.19 11.26 -12.01
N VAL A 95 -2.78 10.67 -10.98
CA VAL A 95 -3.41 9.36 -11.03
C VAL A 95 -4.80 9.39 -10.43
N VAL A 96 -5.66 8.50 -10.90
CA VAL A 96 -6.95 8.21 -10.28
C VAL A 96 -6.88 6.92 -9.47
N ARG A 97 -7.71 6.82 -8.44
CA ARG A 97 -7.90 5.60 -7.66
C ARG A 97 -8.16 4.42 -8.60
N GLY A 98 -7.49 3.31 -8.35
CA GLY A 98 -7.58 2.11 -9.18
C GLY A 98 -6.65 2.11 -10.41
N GLN A 99 -5.94 3.21 -10.70
CA GLN A 99 -4.92 3.22 -11.75
C GLN A 99 -3.67 2.42 -11.32
N GLY A 100 -3.18 1.52 -12.17
CA GLY A 100 -1.98 0.73 -11.91
C GLY A 100 -0.71 1.58 -11.79
N ILE A 101 0.09 1.34 -10.75
CA ILE A 101 1.31 2.08 -10.43
C ILE A 101 2.54 1.19 -10.57
N VAL A 102 2.46 -0.03 -10.03
CA VAL A 102 3.54 -1.02 -10.08
C VAL A 102 2.96 -2.40 -10.36
N ARG A 103 3.47 -3.09 -11.38
CA ARG A 103 3.20 -4.50 -11.61
C ARG A 103 4.24 -5.36 -10.91
N TRP A 104 3.79 -6.38 -10.20
CA TRP A 104 4.66 -7.26 -9.42
C TRP A 104 4.02 -8.64 -9.23
N ASN A 105 4.76 -9.58 -8.63
CA ASN A 105 4.23 -10.89 -8.26
C ASN A 105 4.58 -11.20 -6.79
N PRO A 106 3.59 -11.20 -5.86
CA PRO A 106 3.81 -11.52 -4.45
C PRO A 106 4.41 -12.91 -4.23
N ALA A 107 4.11 -13.89 -5.10
CA ALA A 107 4.71 -15.23 -5.01
C ALA A 107 6.22 -15.21 -5.27
N SER A 108 6.69 -14.34 -6.18
CA SER A 108 8.13 -14.16 -6.43
C SER A 108 8.83 -13.50 -5.25
N VAL A 109 8.17 -12.54 -4.58
CA VAL A 109 8.68 -11.92 -3.35
C VAL A 109 8.84 -12.95 -2.23
N GLU A 110 7.83 -13.80 -2.04
CA GLU A 110 7.87 -14.88 -1.05
C GLU A 110 8.93 -15.93 -1.37
N ALA A 111 9.08 -16.32 -2.65
CA ALA A 111 10.14 -17.22 -3.10
C ALA A 111 11.55 -16.66 -2.87
N ALA A 112 11.71 -15.33 -2.85
CA ALA A 112 12.94 -14.65 -2.48
C ALA A 112 13.17 -14.54 -0.96
N GLY A 113 12.31 -15.16 -0.14
CA GLY A 113 12.42 -15.18 1.32
C GLY A 113 11.98 -13.87 1.98
N LYS A 114 11.14 -13.08 1.31
CA LYS A 114 10.59 -11.81 1.82
C LYS A 114 9.10 -11.94 2.11
N SER A 115 8.59 -11.16 3.06
CA SER A 115 7.14 -11.13 3.30
C SER A 115 6.45 -10.36 2.17
N PRO A 116 5.38 -10.90 1.57
CA PRO A 116 4.59 -10.18 0.58
C PRO A 116 3.53 -9.27 1.19
N VAL A 117 3.37 -9.23 2.52
CA VAL A 117 2.38 -8.38 3.20
C VAL A 117 2.67 -6.91 2.89
N CYS A 118 1.65 -6.18 2.47
CA CYS A 118 1.75 -4.80 1.97
C CYS A 118 1.12 -3.80 2.93
N PRO A 119 1.92 -3.01 3.66
CA PRO A 119 1.42 -1.88 4.44
C PRO A 119 0.78 -0.79 3.56
N VAL A 120 -0.37 -0.28 4.00
CA VAL A 120 -1.06 0.89 3.44
C VAL A 120 -1.27 1.91 4.55
N ILE A 121 -0.50 3.00 4.51
CA ILE A 121 -0.27 3.90 5.64
C ILE A 121 -0.72 5.33 5.30
N ALA A 122 -1.46 5.95 6.22
CA ALA A 122 -1.69 7.39 6.24
C ALA A 122 -0.46 8.09 6.86
N LEU A 123 0.39 8.67 6.02
CA LEU A 123 1.65 9.27 6.46
C LEU A 123 1.40 10.45 7.40
N GLU A 124 2.14 10.50 8.51
CA GLU A 124 2.11 11.58 9.50
C GLU A 124 0.73 11.83 10.17
N ALA A 125 -0.27 10.98 9.89
CA ALA A 125 -1.57 11.03 10.55
C ALA A 125 -1.47 10.56 12.01
N THR A 126 -2.45 10.95 12.82
CA THR A 126 -2.67 10.34 14.14
C THR A 126 -3.71 9.24 14.04
N GLY A 127 -3.65 8.22 14.90
CA GLY A 127 -4.65 7.14 14.88
C GLY A 127 -6.10 7.61 15.01
N ALA A 128 -6.34 8.75 15.68
CA ALA A 128 -7.67 9.33 15.83
C ALA A 128 -8.22 9.98 14.54
N ALA A 129 -7.38 10.21 13.54
CA ALA A 129 -7.79 10.75 12.24
C ALA A 129 -8.42 9.68 11.32
N LEU A 130 -8.19 8.40 11.63
CA LEU A 130 -8.69 7.29 10.84
C LEU A 130 -9.99 6.74 11.43
N SER A 131 -10.88 6.31 10.55
CA SER A 131 -12.16 5.70 10.91
C SER A 131 -12.46 4.53 9.98
N GLU A 132 -13.25 3.57 10.48
CA GLU A 132 -13.67 2.38 9.73
C GLU A 132 -12.48 1.58 9.16
N VAL A 133 -11.42 1.45 9.97
CA VAL A 133 -10.22 0.69 9.58
C VAL A 133 -10.57 -0.79 9.46
N ILE A 134 -10.32 -1.36 8.29
CA ILE A 134 -10.47 -2.78 8.01
C ILE A 134 -9.14 -3.48 8.29
N ASP A 135 -9.13 -4.37 9.27
CA ASP A 135 -7.96 -5.12 9.76
C ASP A 135 -8.09 -6.64 9.56
N ALA A 136 -9.22 -7.10 9.02
CA ALA A 136 -9.49 -8.50 8.77
C ALA A 136 -10.52 -8.68 7.65
N GLY A 137 -10.38 -9.78 6.90
CA GLY A 137 -11.37 -10.23 5.91
C GLY A 137 -10.86 -10.14 4.48
N ASP A 138 -11.58 -10.76 3.56
CA ASP A 138 -11.24 -10.76 2.15
C ASP A 138 -11.60 -9.41 1.53
N ILE A 139 -10.72 -8.90 0.67
CA ILE A 139 -10.87 -7.61 -0.01
C ILE A 139 -10.48 -7.75 -1.48
N VAL A 140 -11.10 -6.97 -2.34
CA VAL A 140 -10.64 -6.76 -3.72
C VAL A 140 -9.98 -5.38 -3.86
N ALA A 141 -9.18 -5.21 -4.91
CA ALA A 141 -8.63 -3.89 -5.22
C ALA A 141 -9.77 -2.88 -5.42
N GLY A 142 -9.65 -1.71 -4.79
CA GLY A 142 -10.68 -0.67 -4.80
C GLY A 142 -11.66 -0.70 -3.62
N ASP A 143 -11.73 -1.80 -2.84
CA ASP A 143 -12.51 -1.82 -1.60
C ASP A 143 -11.97 -0.80 -0.59
N THR A 144 -12.83 -0.23 0.26
CA THR A 144 -12.37 0.74 1.27
C THR A 144 -11.60 0.05 2.38
N LEU A 145 -10.39 0.54 2.67
CA LEU A 145 -9.58 0.09 3.82
C LEU A 145 -9.81 0.95 5.06
N PHE A 146 -9.92 2.27 4.88
CA PHE A 146 -10.22 3.22 5.95
C PHE A 146 -10.58 4.58 5.36
N ASN A 147 -11.19 5.41 6.21
CA ASN A 147 -11.41 6.81 5.91
C ASN A 147 -10.53 7.72 6.79
N TRP A 148 -9.87 8.69 6.18
CA TRP A 148 -8.99 9.67 6.81
C TRP A 148 -9.66 11.06 6.82
N LYS A 149 -9.83 11.61 8.02
CA LYS A 149 -10.38 12.95 8.27
C LYS A 149 -9.30 14.02 8.47
#